data_AF-A0A496YXK5-F1
#
_entry.id   AF-A0A496YXK5-F1
#
_cell.length_a   1.000
_cell.length_b   1.000
_cell.length_c   1.000
_cell.angle_alpha   90.00
_cell.angle_beta   90.00
_cell.angle_gamma   90.00
#
_symmetry.space_group_name_H-M   'P 1'
#
loop_
_entity.id
_entity.type
_entity.pdbx_description
1 polymer ?
#
loop_
_entity_poly.entity_id
_entity_poly.type
_entity_poly.pdbx_seq_one_letter_code
_entity_poly.pdbx_strand_id
1 'polypeptide(L)'
;MSKESPLKDKVILAVDDEPDVLETIAEELDMCLVHKAQDYDTALQYLLSYTYDVVILDIMGVNGFELLKTAVSRGFPTVMLTAHAVTPEALKKSIKLGAISFLPKERISDLKEFLEDAVLGVGKPLWIKFFDKLGDYFNKRFGPDWKEKDKFFKEFEESIRKSEEGKGE
;
A
#
# COMPACT_ATOMS: atom_id res chain seq x y z
N MET A 1 27.63 9.38 -8.30
CA MET A 1 27.02 9.69 -7.00
C MET A 1 25.75 8.86 -6.93
N SER A 2 25.65 7.95 -5.96
CA SER A 2 24.39 7.24 -5.71
C SER A 2 23.35 8.31 -5.38
N LYS A 3 22.28 8.42 -6.17
CA LYS A 3 21.16 9.31 -5.81
C LYS A 3 20.62 8.81 -4.48
N GLU A 4 20.58 9.67 -3.47
CA GLU A 4 19.92 9.34 -2.20
C GLU A 4 18.46 8.99 -2.49
N SER A 5 17.92 8.00 -1.76
CA SER A 5 16.53 7.57 -1.92
C SER A 5 15.59 8.75 -1.62
N PRO A 6 14.50 8.93 -2.40
CA PRO A 6 13.48 9.94 -2.10
C PRO A 6 12.73 9.67 -0.79
N LEU A 7 12.92 8.48 -0.20
CA LEU A 7 12.37 8.11 1.10
C LEU A 7 13.19 8.61 2.29
N LYS A 8 14.40 9.12 2.05
CA LYS A 8 15.26 9.60 3.12
C LYS A 8 14.54 10.65 3.98
N ASP A 9 14.59 10.46 5.29
CA ASP A 9 13.98 11.30 6.33
C ASP A 9 12.44 11.39 6.27
N LYS A 10 11.77 10.54 5.47
CA LYS A 10 10.30 10.47 5.43
C LYS A 10 9.73 9.87 6.70
N VAL A 11 8.58 10.37 7.14
CA VAL A 11 7.90 9.90 8.35
C VAL A 11 6.82 8.91 7.97
N ILE A 12 6.95 7.67 8.42
CA ILE A 12 6.08 6.55 8.04
C ILE A 12 5.41 6.00 9.29
N LEU A 13 4.11 5.72 9.21
CA LEU A 13 3.41 4.92 10.21
C LEU A 13 3.26 3.49 9.71
N ALA A 14 3.78 2.52 10.43
CA ALA A 14 3.55 1.10 10.22
C ALA A 14 2.64 0.54 11.32
N VAL A 15 1.56 -0.13 10.93
CA VAL A 15 0.56 -0.71 11.84
C VAL A 15 0.33 -2.18 11.53
N ASP A 16 0.68 -3.04 12.48
CA ASP A 16 0.62 -4.50 12.37
C ASP A 16 0.66 -5.10 13.77
N ASP A 17 -0.18 -6.09 14.08
CA ASP A 17 -0.18 -6.75 15.40
C ASP A 17 1.03 -7.68 15.58
N GLU A 18 1.74 -8.01 14.51
CA GLU A 18 2.95 -8.83 14.52
C GLU A 18 4.21 -7.95 14.66
N PRO A 19 4.90 -7.95 15.83
CA PRO A 19 6.03 -7.06 16.08
C PRO A 19 7.23 -7.31 15.16
N ASP A 20 7.45 -8.54 14.72
CA ASP A 20 8.47 -8.94 13.77
C ASP A 20 8.22 -8.35 12.37
N VAL A 21 6.96 -8.21 11.96
CA VAL A 21 6.59 -7.52 10.72
C VAL A 21 6.95 -6.05 10.83
N LEU A 22 6.65 -5.40 11.96
CA LEU A 22 7.03 -4.00 12.20
C LEU A 22 8.54 -3.79 12.20
N GLU A 23 9.31 -4.72 12.77
CA GLU A 23 10.78 -4.68 12.68
C GLU A 23 11.24 -4.82 11.23
N THR A 24 10.71 -5.78 10.48
CA THR A 24 11.08 -5.99 9.08
C THR A 24 10.79 -4.75 8.22
N ILE A 25 9.64 -4.08 8.42
CA ILE A 25 9.31 -2.83 7.75
C ILE A 25 10.33 -1.74 8.08
N ALA A 26 10.73 -1.62 9.35
CA ALA A 26 11.71 -0.63 9.77
C ALA A 26 13.12 -0.91 9.25
N GLU A 27 13.50 -2.18 9.10
CA GLU A 27 14.76 -2.59 8.47
C GLU A 27 14.77 -2.28 6.97
N GLU A 28 13.68 -2.57 6.26
CA GLU A 28 13.55 -2.27 4.81
C GLU A 28 13.53 -0.75 4.53
N LEU A 29 13.05 0.03 5.50
CA LEU A 29 12.89 1.49 5.43
C LEU A 29 13.84 2.21 6.40
N ASP A 30 15.06 1.70 6.57
CA ASP A 30 16.07 2.20 7.52
C ASP A 30 16.46 3.68 7.31
N MET A 31 16.23 4.23 6.11
CA MET A 31 16.41 5.64 5.80
C MET A 31 15.24 6.55 6.22
N CYS A 32 14.14 5.98 6.73
CA CYS A 32 12.92 6.68 7.14
C CYS A 32 12.82 6.78 8.67
N LEU A 33 11.98 7.70 9.15
CA LEU A 33 11.50 7.69 10.53
C LEU A 33 10.21 6.84 10.62
N VAL A 34 10.34 5.59 11.06
CA VAL A 34 9.21 4.66 11.14
C VAL A 34 8.61 4.66 12.55
N HIS A 35 7.39 5.19 12.68
CA HIS A 35 6.54 5.02 13.84
C HIS A 35 5.81 3.68 13.73
N LYS A 36 5.77 2.93 14.84
CA LYS A 36 5.21 1.58 14.92
C LYS A 36 4.01 1.56 15.86
N ALA A 37 2.91 0.94 15.45
CA ALA A 37 1.75 0.67 16.32
C ALA A 37 1.30 -0.78 16.16
N GLN A 38 1.02 -1.46 17.27
CA GLN A 38 0.63 -2.89 17.27
C GLN A 38 -0.88 -3.10 17.40
N ASP A 39 -1.64 -2.03 17.59
CA ASP A 39 -3.07 -2.09 17.87
C ASP A 39 -3.80 -0.89 17.27
N TYR A 40 -5.12 -1.04 17.16
CA TYR A 40 -6.00 -0.05 16.58
C TYR A 40 -5.98 1.28 17.33
N ASP A 41 -6.00 1.25 18.67
CA ASP A 41 -6.16 2.46 19.49
C ASP A 41 -4.91 3.33 19.40
N THR A 42 -3.73 2.73 19.51
CA THR A 42 -2.44 3.40 19.33
C THR A 42 -2.31 3.96 17.91
N ALA A 43 -2.65 3.17 16.89
CA ALA A 43 -2.60 3.60 15.50
C ALA A 43 -3.54 4.78 15.23
N LEU A 44 -4.78 4.73 15.76
CA LEU A 44 -5.74 5.81 15.64
C LEU A 44 -5.22 7.08 16.34
N GLN A 45 -4.68 6.97 17.55
CA GLN A 45 -4.07 8.11 18.24
C GLN A 45 -2.94 8.73 17.43
N TYR A 46 -2.08 7.91 16.83
CA TYR A 46 -0.99 8.37 15.98
C TYR A 46 -1.49 9.07 14.72
N LEU A 47 -2.45 8.47 14.02
CA LEU A 47 -3.11 9.08 12.87
C LEU A 47 -3.72 10.44 13.23
N LEU A 48 -4.26 10.57 14.44
CA LEU A 48 -4.88 11.82 14.90
C LEU A 48 -3.87 12.89 15.30
N SER A 49 -2.72 12.49 15.84
CA SER A 49 -1.76 13.39 16.51
C SER A 49 -0.60 13.82 15.63
N TYR A 50 -0.26 13.03 14.61
CA TYR A 50 0.92 13.28 13.77
C TYR A 50 0.55 13.42 12.29
N THR A 51 1.55 13.83 11.50
CA THR A 51 1.50 13.85 10.04
C THR A 51 2.47 12.82 9.50
N TYR A 52 2.05 12.09 8.47
CA TYR A 52 2.85 11.04 7.85
C TYR A 52 2.94 11.28 6.35
N ASP A 53 4.11 10.99 5.78
CA ASP A 53 4.30 10.93 4.34
C ASP A 53 3.63 9.69 3.75
N VAL A 54 3.65 8.56 4.47
CA VAL A 54 3.01 7.30 4.11
C VAL A 54 2.50 6.57 5.35
N VAL A 55 1.35 5.90 5.23
CA VAL A 55 0.84 4.97 6.23
C VAL A 55 0.79 3.55 5.65
N ILE A 56 1.26 2.57 6.40
CA ILE A 56 1.23 1.14 6.06
C ILE A 56 0.36 0.43 7.08
N LEU A 57 -0.66 -0.30 6.62
CA LEU A 57 -1.65 -0.94 7.49
C LEU A 57 -1.80 -2.43 7.15
N ASP A 58 -1.69 -3.30 8.15
CA ASP A 58 -2.31 -4.63 8.05
C ASP A 58 -3.83 -4.51 8.15
N ILE A 59 -4.53 -5.48 7.56
CA ILE A 59 -5.98 -5.58 7.53
C ILE A 59 -6.51 -6.24 8.80
N MET A 60 -5.91 -7.37 9.18
CA MET A 60 -6.35 -8.17 10.33
C MET A 60 -5.52 -7.83 11.57
N GLY A 61 -6.00 -8.23 12.75
CA GLY A 61 -5.38 -7.88 14.04
C GLY A 61 -5.67 -6.45 14.51
N VAL A 62 -5.53 -5.46 13.61
CA VAL A 62 -5.57 -4.02 13.95
C VAL A 62 -6.79 -3.26 13.39
N ASN A 63 -7.79 -3.97 12.85
CA ASN A 63 -8.96 -3.36 12.19
C ASN A 63 -8.56 -2.38 11.07
N GLY A 64 -7.71 -2.85 10.16
CA GLY A 64 -7.04 -2.02 9.16
C GLY A 64 -7.95 -1.25 8.21
N PHE A 65 -9.16 -1.74 7.92
CA PHE A 65 -10.10 -1.02 7.06
C PHE A 65 -10.67 0.24 7.71
N GLU A 66 -10.87 0.26 9.03
CA GLU A 66 -11.30 1.48 9.72
C GLU A 66 -10.13 2.47 9.87
N LEU A 67 -8.92 1.98 10.08
CA LEU A 67 -7.70 2.80 10.02
C LEU A 67 -7.48 3.39 8.63
N LEU A 68 -7.70 2.61 7.56
CA LEU A 68 -7.59 3.07 6.18
C LEU A 68 -8.54 4.23 5.89
N LYS A 69 -9.82 4.10 6.27
CA LYS A 69 -10.79 5.21 6.14
C LYS A 69 -10.29 6.47 6.83
N THR A 70 -9.77 6.33 8.04
CA THR A 70 -9.25 7.45 8.83
C THR A 70 -8.04 8.08 8.15
N ALA A 71 -7.05 7.28 7.76
CA ALA A 71 -5.83 7.74 7.11
C ALA A 71 -6.14 8.47 5.78
N VAL A 72 -7.00 7.89 4.95
CA VAL A 72 -7.43 8.49 3.67
C VAL A 72 -8.23 9.77 3.90
N SER A 73 -9.14 9.80 4.89
CA SER A 73 -9.89 11.03 5.22
C SER A 73 -8.99 12.18 5.66
N ARG A 74 -7.82 11.87 6.22
CA ARG A 74 -6.77 12.83 6.60
C ARG A 74 -5.79 13.14 5.47
N GLY A 75 -5.97 12.52 4.30
CA GLY A 75 -5.14 12.75 3.12
C GLY A 75 -3.80 12.00 3.13
N PHE A 76 -3.62 11.00 4.00
CA PHE A 76 -2.38 10.22 4.02
C PHE A 76 -2.36 9.17 2.91
N PRO A 77 -1.32 9.13 2.06
CA PRO A 77 -1.09 8.01 1.15
C PRO A 77 -0.96 6.72 1.95
N THR A 78 -1.87 5.77 1.70
CA THR A 78 -1.98 4.55 2.53
C THR A 78 -1.78 3.27 1.71
N VAL A 79 -0.86 2.42 2.13
CA VAL A 79 -0.59 1.09 1.56
C VAL A 79 -1.15 0.03 2.49
N MET A 80 -1.88 -0.94 1.94
CA MET A 80 -2.30 -2.12 2.70
C MET A 80 -1.24 -3.20 2.58
N LEU A 81 -0.80 -3.77 3.71
CA LEU A 81 0.23 -4.81 3.77
C LEU A 81 -0.27 -6.00 4.58
N THR A 82 -0.63 -7.12 3.94
CA THR A 82 -1.29 -8.23 4.65
C THR A 82 -0.81 -9.61 4.17
N ALA A 83 -0.66 -10.57 5.07
CA ALA A 83 -0.43 -11.98 4.71
C ALA A 83 -1.75 -12.75 4.59
N HIS A 84 -2.69 -12.44 5.47
CA HIS A 84 -3.84 -13.30 5.71
C HIS A 84 -5.08 -12.86 4.92
N ALA A 85 -5.27 -11.56 4.68
CA ALA A 85 -6.41 -11.02 3.93
C ALA A 85 -6.09 -10.80 2.44
N VAL A 86 -5.25 -11.65 1.86
CA VAL A 86 -4.89 -11.60 0.43
C VAL A 86 -6.01 -12.27 -0.38
N THR A 87 -7.10 -11.53 -0.63
CA THR A 87 -8.26 -11.97 -1.44
C THR A 87 -8.73 -10.87 -2.42
N PRO A 88 -9.48 -11.22 -3.49
CA PRO A 88 -10.04 -10.24 -4.42
C PRO A 88 -10.96 -9.21 -3.72
N GLU A 89 -11.74 -9.63 -2.73
CA GLU A 89 -12.67 -8.76 -2.00
C GLU A 89 -11.92 -7.74 -1.15
N ALA A 90 -10.87 -8.17 -0.46
CA ALA A 90 -10.02 -7.29 0.33
C ALA A 90 -9.32 -6.27 -0.56
N LEU A 91 -8.74 -6.71 -1.69
CA LEU A 91 -8.12 -5.83 -2.67
C LEU A 91 -9.11 -4.79 -3.23
N LYS A 92 -10.30 -5.24 -3.67
CA LYS A 92 -11.38 -4.35 -4.15
C LYS A 92 -11.78 -3.34 -3.08
N LYS A 93 -11.92 -3.78 -1.84
CA LYS A 93 -12.29 -2.92 -0.71
C LYS A 93 -11.21 -1.88 -0.44
N SER A 94 -9.93 -2.26 -0.45
CA SER A 94 -8.80 -1.33 -0.29
C SER A 94 -8.79 -0.25 -1.36
N ILE A 95 -8.98 -0.61 -2.64
CA ILE A 95 -9.09 0.37 -3.74
C ILE A 95 -10.24 1.32 -3.50
N LYS A 96 -11.44 0.80 -3.20
CA LYS A 96 -12.65 1.61 -2.98
C LYS A 96 -12.53 2.56 -1.80
N LEU A 97 -11.77 2.19 -0.77
CA LEU A 97 -11.52 3.01 0.40
C LEU A 97 -10.38 4.02 0.21
N GLY A 98 -9.72 4.03 -0.95
CA GLY A 98 -8.71 5.03 -1.30
C GLY A 98 -7.27 4.65 -0.97
N ALA A 99 -6.99 3.36 -0.74
CA ALA A 99 -5.61 2.91 -0.67
C ALA A 99 -4.88 3.19 -1.99
N ILE A 100 -3.60 3.54 -1.90
CA ILE A 100 -2.76 3.80 -3.07
C ILE A 100 -2.10 2.52 -3.60
N SER A 101 -1.99 1.49 -2.77
CA SER A 101 -1.47 0.17 -3.14
C SER A 101 -1.91 -0.91 -2.14
N PHE A 102 -1.68 -2.16 -2.51
CA PHE A 102 -1.91 -3.37 -1.72
C PHE A 102 -0.71 -4.29 -1.90
N LEU A 103 -0.14 -4.83 -0.84
CA LEU A 103 1.05 -5.66 -0.90
C LEU A 103 0.86 -6.91 -0.01
N PRO A 104 1.09 -8.12 -0.52
CA PRO A 104 1.23 -9.29 0.34
C PRO A 104 2.46 -9.14 1.24
N LYS A 105 2.39 -9.53 2.53
CA LYS A 105 3.58 -9.49 3.43
C LYS A 105 4.79 -10.28 2.85
N GLU A 106 4.54 -11.32 2.06
CA GLU A 106 5.57 -12.08 1.32
C GLU A 106 6.40 -11.23 0.34
N ARG A 107 5.94 -10.02 0.03
CA ARG A 107 6.57 -9.06 -0.89
C ARG A 107 7.05 -7.81 -0.16
N ILE A 108 7.24 -7.86 1.17
CA ILE A 108 7.79 -6.75 1.97
C ILE A 108 9.11 -6.22 1.41
N SER A 109 9.96 -7.08 0.84
CA SER A 109 11.21 -6.66 0.20
C SER A 109 11.02 -5.69 -0.97
N ASP A 110 9.82 -5.62 -1.55
CA ASP A 110 9.50 -4.69 -2.64
C ASP A 110 8.98 -3.34 -2.11
N LEU A 111 8.71 -3.24 -0.79
CA LEU A 111 8.04 -2.11 -0.16
C LEU A 111 8.76 -0.80 -0.44
N LYS A 112 10.09 -0.77 -0.27
CA LYS A 112 10.91 0.41 -0.55
C LYS A 112 10.68 0.94 -1.96
N GLU A 113 10.78 0.08 -2.97
CA GLU A 113 10.60 0.47 -4.36
C GLU A 113 9.18 1.03 -4.61
N PHE A 114 8.16 0.37 -4.06
CA PHE A 114 6.78 0.84 -4.15
C PHE A 114 6.57 2.21 -3.49
N LEU A 115 7.23 2.48 -2.36
CA LEU A 115 7.10 3.75 -1.65
C LEU A 115 7.90 4.88 -2.32
N GLU A 116 9.08 4.58 -2.90
CA GLU A 116 9.85 5.56 -3.67
C GLU A 116 8.99 6.13 -4.80
N ASP A 117 8.24 5.28 -5.50
CA ASP A 117 7.30 5.68 -6.54
C ASP A 117 6.14 6.51 -6.00
N ALA A 118 5.62 6.14 -4.82
CA ALA A 118 4.51 6.84 -4.18
C ALA A 118 4.88 8.28 -3.80
N VAL A 119 6.07 8.44 -3.23
CA VAL A 119 6.57 9.73 -2.73
C VAL A 119 7.04 10.63 -3.86
N LEU A 120 7.67 10.07 -4.89
CA LEU A 120 8.12 10.86 -6.04
C LEU A 120 6.94 11.39 -6.85
N GLY A 121 5.83 10.67 -6.92
CA GLY A 121 4.74 10.99 -7.85
C GLY A 121 5.20 10.93 -9.33
N VAL A 122 6.39 10.38 -9.59
CA VAL A 122 7.02 10.27 -10.90
C VAL A 122 6.87 8.82 -11.37
N GLY A 123 6.03 8.58 -12.37
CA GLY A 123 5.88 7.26 -13.00
C GLY A 123 4.44 6.77 -13.06
N LYS A 124 4.27 5.52 -13.50
CA LYS A 124 2.95 4.90 -13.63
C LYS A 124 2.16 4.96 -12.31
N PRO A 125 0.83 5.19 -12.32
CA PRO A 125 -0.03 5.01 -11.16
C PRO A 125 0.37 3.76 -10.39
N LEU A 126 0.52 3.86 -9.07
CA LEU A 126 0.94 2.74 -8.21
C LEU A 126 0.11 1.47 -8.44
N TRP A 127 -1.18 1.64 -8.72
CA TRP A 127 -2.08 0.54 -9.08
C TRP A 127 -1.67 -0.18 -10.38
N ILE A 128 -1.11 0.51 -11.36
CA ILE A 128 -0.60 -0.13 -12.58
C ILE A 128 0.68 -0.89 -12.29
N LYS A 129 1.59 -0.33 -11.49
CA LYS A 129 2.78 -1.07 -11.04
C LYS A 129 2.40 -2.30 -10.23
N PHE A 130 1.39 -2.19 -9.37
CA PHE A 130 0.79 -3.33 -8.68
C PHE A 130 0.32 -4.39 -9.67
N PHE A 131 -0.48 -4.04 -10.68
CA PHE A 131 -0.96 -5.02 -11.67
C PHE A 131 0.15 -5.61 -12.54
N ASP A 132 1.17 -4.82 -12.88
CA ASP A 132 2.30 -5.26 -13.72
C ASP A 132 3.27 -6.17 -12.92
N LYS A 133 3.57 -5.86 -11.64
CA LYS A 133 4.54 -6.61 -10.81
C LYS A 133 3.96 -7.75 -9.98
N LEU A 134 2.73 -7.57 -9.52
CA LEU A 134 2.05 -8.54 -8.66
C LEU A 134 0.94 -9.29 -9.40
N GLY A 135 0.66 -8.93 -10.66
CA GLY A 135 -0.31 -9.63 -11.51
C GLY A 135 -0.09 -11.13 -11.52
N ASP A 136 1.15 -11.59 -11.76
CA ASP A 136 1.46 -13.03 -11.77
C ASP A 136 1.29 -13.70 -10.40
N TYR A 137 1.62 -13.01 -9.32
CA TYR A 137 1.39 -13.50 -7.96
C TYR A 137 -0.11 -13.73 -7.72
N PHE A 138 -0.92 -12.72 -8.03
CA PHE A 138 -2.37 -12.80 -7.87
C PHE A 138 -3.04 -13.73 -8.88
N ASN A 139 -2.51 -13.89 -10.09
CA ASN A 139 -2.99 -14.89 -11.05
C ASN A 139 -2.79 -16.31 -10.52
N LYS A 140 -1.67 -16.59 -9.87
CA LYS A 140 -1.44 -17.90 -9.21
C LYS A 140 -2.38 -18.10 -8.02
N ARG A 141 -2.65 -17.05 -7.25
CA ARG A 141 -3.44 -17.14 -6.01
C ARG A 141 -4.96 -17.09 -6.24
N PHE A 142 -5.44 -16.29 -7.18
CA PHE A 142 -6.86 -16.06 -7.47
C PHE A 142 -7.33 -16.76 -8.75
N GLY A 143 -6.41 -17.29 -9.56
CA GLY A 143 -6.66 -17.84 -10.89
C GLY A 143 -6.45 -16.79 -11.99
N PRO A 144 -6.02 -17.17 -13.21
CA PRO A 144 -5.51 -16.26 -14.24
C PRO A 144 -6.50 -15.18 -14.72
N ASP A 145 -7.80 -15.44 -14.63
CA ASP A 145 -8.85 -14.53 -15.15
C ASP A 145 -9.57 -13.75 -14.05
N TRP A 146 -9.03 -13.69 -12.84
CA TRP A 146 -9.70 -13.06 -11.69
C TRP A 146 -10.09 -11.59 -11.95
N LYS A 147 -9.28 -10.88 -12.74
CA LYS A 147 -9.55 -9.49 -13.16
C LYS A 147 -10.69 -9.40 -14.18
N GLU A 148 -10.78 -10.34 -15.12
CA GLU A 148 -11.82 -10.34 -16.15
C GLU A 148 -13.17 -10.82 -15.61
N LYS A 149 -13.15 -11.73 -14.63
CA LYS A 149 -14.34 -12.28 -13.98
C LYS A 149 -15.04 -11.26 -13.08
N ASP A 150 -14.34 -10.22 -12.64
CA ASP A 150 -14.91 -9.15 -11.83
C ASP A 150 -14.93 -7.83 -12.60
N LYS A 151 -16.14 -7.39 -12.96
CA LYS A 151 -16.39 -6.15 -13.69
C LYS A 151 -15.65 -4.93 -13.11
N PHE A 152 -15.54 -4.84 -11.79
CA PHE A 152 -14.85 -3.72 -11.16
C PHE A 152 -13.35 -3.72 -11.46
N PHE A 153 -12.67 -4.87 -11.39
CA PHE A 153 -11.23 -4.92 -11.63
C PHE A 153 -10.91 -4.61 -13.07
N LYS A 154 -11.70 -5.16 -13.99
CA LYS A 154 -11.61 -4.84 -15.42
C LYS A 154 -11.77 -3.34 -15.67
N GLU A 155 -12.86 -2.72 -15.20
CA GLU A 155 -13.12 -1.29 -15.42
C GLU A 155 -12.08 -0.40 -14.73
N PHE A 156 -11.64 -0.79 -13.53
CA PHE A 156 -10.62 -0.05 -12.79
C PHE A 156 -9.28 -0.09 -13.52
N GLU A 157 -8.80 -1.26 -13.91
CA GLU A 157 -7.54 -1.41 -14.66
C GLU A 157 -7.58 -0.66 -16.01
N GLU A 158 -8.68 -0.76 -16.75
CA GLU A 158 -8.85 0.01 -17.99
C GLU A 158 -8.82 1.52 -17.74
N SER A 159 -9.46 2.00 -16.66
CA SER A 159 -9.53 3.42 -16.33
C SER A 159 -8.16 4.02 -16.00
N ILE A 160 -7.36 3.30 -15.20
CA ILE A 160 -6.02 3.77 -14.81
C ILE A 160 -5.08 3.73 -16.02
N ARG A 161 -5.14 2.69 -16.87
CA ARG A 161 -4.28 2.58 -18.07
C ARG A 161 -4.57 3.69 -19.07
N LYS A 162 -5.85 4.02 -19.31
CA LYS A 162 -6.24 5.18 -20.14
C LYS A 162 -5.73 6.52 -19.58
N SER A 163 -5.73 6.67 -18.26
CA SER A 163 -5.23 7.88 -17.60
C SER A 163 -3.72 8.08 -17.74
N GLU A 164 -2.96 7.01 -18.01
CA GLU A 164 -1.53 7.10 -18.33
C GLU A 164 -1.30 7.54 -19.76
N GLU A 165 -2.03 6.93 -20.71
CA GLU A 165 -1.87 7.19 -22.15
C GLU A 165 -2.20 8.66 -22.49
N GLY A 166 -3.18 9.25 -21.81
CA GLY A 166 -3.56 10.66 -21.99
C GLY A 166 -2.63 11.69 -21.33
N LYS A 167 -1.59 11.28 -20.58
CA LYS A 167 -0.57 12.18 -20.00
C LYS A 167 0.66 12.36 -20.91
N GLY A 168 0.66 11.74 -22.09
CA GLY A 168 1.75 11.77 -23.07
C GLY A 168 1.57 12.76 -24.23
N GLU A 169 0.52 13.57 -24.24
CA GLU A 169 0.27 14.62 -25.25
C GLU A 169 0.49 16.04 -24.72
#